data_AF-A0A316Q649-F1
#
_entry.id   AF-A0A316Q649-F1
#
_cell.length_a   1.000
_cell.length_b   1.000
_cell.length_c   1.000
_cell.angle_alpha   90.00
_cell.angle_beta   90.00
_cell.angle_gamma   90.00
#
_symmetry.space_group_name_H-M   'P 1'
#
loop_
_entity.id
_entity.type
_entity.pdbx_description
1 polymer ?
#
loop_
_entity_poly.entity_id
_entity_poly.type
_entity_poly.pdbx_seq_one_letter_code
_entity_poly.pdbx_strand_id
1 'polypeptide(L)'
;MKKRLKHLLCLVMAFTVFMESGVCAYADQISDLKKKNQQDQDKLDELGDQIDELAGEQQGIKGEMDSLQAEIADIMASISLIEEDIQKKKEQIAQSEKDLEAAREDEQNQYNAMIVRIRFMYEKGDMNYINLLMEGGSMEDLVNKADYIEKIYDYDRQLLIRYQETRQKIEDLKAQLEDEESELEMTQDEYKEEQEGMEAAMAELKAVSDDYALQISKAKQQAEVYKTQIKQQNAQIAKLEEEARKKAEEEARRKAAQNKNNTSTTTTSKPKGTATVNSAEILAANGSDIGKQIAIYACGFVGNPYVPGGTSLTNGADCSGFTQSVFKAYGYSIPRSSYSQRTAGKEVSFAEAQPGDIICYAGHVALYIGNGKIVHASGVKTGIKIGYATYREILSVRRIV
;
A
#
# COMPACT_ATOMS: atom_id res chain seq x y z
N MET A 1 28.72 77.46 -47.26
CA MET A 1 29.38 76.14 -47.35
C MET A 1 30.09 75.71 -46.05
N LYS A 2 29.39 75.67 -44.88
CA LYS A 2 29.99 75.17 -43.62
C LYS A 2 29.08 74.22 -42.81
N LYS A 3 27.86 73.93 -43.27
CA LYS A 3 26.91 73.00 -42.60
C LYS A 3 26.86 71.59 -43.19
N ARG A 4 27.40 71.35 -44.39
CA ARG A 4 27.39 70.01 -45.04
C ARG A 4 28.63 69.16 -44.76
N LEU A 5 29.66 69.70 -44.10
CA LEU A 5 30.88 68.94 -43.76
C LEU A 5 30.79 68.25 -42.38
N LYS A 6 29.87 68.69 -41.50
CA LYS A 6 29.68 68.08 -40.17
C LYS A 6 28.79 66.84 -40.15
N HIS A 7 27.97 66.62 -41.18
CA HIS A 7 27.12 65.42 -41.29
C HIS A 7 27.78 64.27 -42.06
N LEU A 8 28.82 64.54 -42.85
CA LEU A 8 29.61 63.47 -43.47
C LEU A 8 30.60 62.84 -42.47
N LEU A 9 31.01 63.59 -41.43
CA LEU A 9 31.97 63.11 -40.43
C LEU A 9 31.34 62.18 -39.36
N CYS A 10 30.04 62.31 -39.07
CA CYS A 10 29.33 61.38 -38.17
C CYS A 10 28.93 60.06 -38.84
N LEU A 11 28.79 60.05 -40.17
CA LEU A 11 28.42 58.84 -40.92
C LEU A 11 29.62 57.89 -41.15
N VAL A 12 30.86 58.42 -41.11
CA VAL A 12 32.08 57.62 -41.25
C VAL A 12 32.60 57.08 -39.90
N MET A 13 32.27 57.75 -38.77
CA MET A 13 32.54 57.21 -37.43
C MET A 13 31.46 56.25 -36.89
N ALA A 14 30.26 56.21 -37.48
CA ALA A 14 29.25 55.21 -37.15
C ALA A 14 29.41 53.88 -37.90
N PHE A 15 30.20 53.85 -38.98
CA PHE A 15 30.39 52.65 -39.82
C PHE A 15 31.70 51.90 -39.54
N THR A 16 32.63 52.50 -38.80
CA THR A 16 33.94 51.90 -38.50
C THR A 16 34.05 51.25 -37.11
N VAL A 17 33.01 51.38 -36.27
CA VAL A 17 32.91 50.69 -34.96
C VAL A 17 31.80 49.63 -34.95
N PHE A 18 31.03 49.48 -36.03
CA PHE A 18 29.96 48.48 -36.13
C PHE A 18 30.40 47.13 -36.73
N MET A 19 31.71 46.88 -36.86
CA MET A 19 32.27 45.60 -37.34
C MET A 19 32.92 44.75 -36.24
N GLU A 20 32.83 45.14 -34.97
CA GLU A 20 33.29 44.31 -33.85
C GLU A 20 32.14 43.59 -33.11
N SER A 21 30.87 43.90 -33.42
CA SER A 21 29.70 43.34 -32.71
C SER A 21 29.18 42.01 -33.27
N GLY A 22 29.69 41.56 -34.43
CA GLY A 22 29.23 40.33 -35.07
C GLY A 22 29.53 39.08 -34.25
N VAL A 23 30.70 38.99 -33.62
CA VAL A 23 31.13 37.80 -32.85
C VAL A 23 30.43 37.69 -31.50
N CYS A 24 30.15 38.83 -30.84
CA CYS A 24 29.42 38.82 -29.57
C CYS A 24 27.97 38.33 -29.73
N ALA A 25 27.29 38.67 -30.84
CA ALA A 25 25.89 38.27 -31.06
C ALA A 25 25.69 36.75 -31.22
N TYR A 26 26.62 36.04 -31.88
CA TYR A 26 26.56 34.57 -31.96
C TYR A 26 26.96 33.91 -30.64
N ALA A 27 27.92 34.50 -29.91
CA ALA A 27 28.34 33.99 -28.61
C ALA A 27 27.20 34.03 -27.58
N ASP A 28 26.43 35.13 -27.55
CA ASP A 28 25.27 35.28 -26.67
C ASP A 28 24.15 34.28 -27.04
N GLN A 29 23.82 34.12 -28.33
CA GLN A 29 22.83 33.14 -28.78
C GLN A 29 23.23 31.68 -28.48
N ILE A 30 24.52 31.33 -28.65
CA ILE A 30 25.03 29.99 -28.33
C ILE A 30 25.00 29.77 -26.81
N SER A 31 25.36 30.78 -26.01
CA SER A 31 25.27 30.74 -24.55
C SER A 31 23.84 30.48 -24.08
N ASP A 32 22.87 31.21 -24.61
CA ASP A 32 21.46 31.08 -24.24
C ASP A 32 20.88 29.72 -24.64
N LEU A 33 21.20 29.24 -25.85
CA LEU A 33 20.83 27.90 -26.29
C LEU A 33 21.48 26.82 -25.42
N LYS A 34 22.76 26.95 -25.04
CA LYS A 34 23.44 26.00 -24.13
C LYS A 34 22.80 25.98 -22.75
N LYS A 35 22.42 27.15 -22.19
CA LYS A 35 21.66 27.22 -20.94
C LYS A 35 20.32 26.52 -21.03
N LYS A 36 19.58 26.77 -22.12
CA LYS A 36 18.27 26.15 -22.34
C LYS A 36 18.37 24.64 -22.49
N ASN A 37 19.39 24.17 -23.21
CA ASN A 37 19.67 22.76 -23.41
C ASN A 37 20.06 22.06 -22.10
N GLN A 38 20.86 22.73 -21.26
CA GLN A 38 21.15 22.25 -19.90
C GLN A 38 19.85 22.15 -19.07
N GLN A 39 18.99 23.17 -19.11
CA GLN A 39 17.70 23.14 -18.39
C GLN A 39 16.77 22.05 -18.89
N ASP A 40 16.70 21.81 -20.20
CA ASP A 40 15.88 20.75 -20.78
C ASP A 40 16.46 19.36 -20.45
N GLN A 41 17.80 19.24 -20.36
CA GLN A 41 18.47 18.01 -19.89
C GLN A 41 18.18 17.76 -18.41
N ASP A 42 18.29 18.77 -17.55
CA ASP A 42 18.00 18.66 -16.12
C ASP A 42 16.53 18.21 -15.90
N LYS A 43 15.58 18.73 -16.70
CA LYS A 43 14.17 18.30 -16.66
C LYS A 43 13.95 16.88 -17.18
N LEU A 44 14.73 16.46 -18.17
CA LEU A 44 14.66 15.10 -18.71
C LEU A 44 15.17 14.09 -17.69
N ASP A 45 16.24 14.44 -16.98
CA ASP A 45 16.78 13.62 -15.88
C ASP A 45 15.77 13.57 -14.71
N GLU A 46 15.15 14.70 -14.34
CA GLU A 46 14.07 14.76 -13.33
C GLU A 46 12.86 13.90 -13.71
N LEU A 47 12.42 13.94 -14.97
CA LEU A 47 11.34 13.08 -15.49
C LEU A 47 11.75 11.60 -15.50
N GLY A 48 13.03 11.30 -15.76
CA GLY A 48 13.57 9.95 -15.67
C GLY A 48 13.47 9.40 -14.26
N ASP A 49 13.92 10.18 -13.28
CA ASP A 49 13.83 9.83 -11.85
C ASP A 49 12.36 9.64 -11.40
N GLN A 50 11.46 10.52 -11.85
CA GLN A 50 10.01 10.37 -11.57
C GLN A 50 9.41 9.10 -12.19
N ILE A 51 9.82 8.74 -13.42
CA ILE A 51 9.35 7.50 -14.06
C ILE A 51 9.83 6.27 -13.28
N ASP A 52 11.09 6.27 -12.85
CA ASP A 52 11.67 5.16 -12.10
C ASP A 52 11.04 5.03 -10.70
N GLU A 53 10.77 6.15 -10.03
CA GLU A 53 10.06 6.19 -8.75
C GLU A 53 8.62 5.66 -8.90
N LEU A 54 7.84 6.20 -9.84
CA LEU A 54 6.48 5.75 -10.11
C LEU A 54 6.43 4.28 -10.55
N ALA A 55 7.41 3.81 -11.33
CA ALA A 55 7.49 2.40 -11.71
C ALA A 55 7.83 1.50 -10.51
N GLY A 56 8.67 1.97 -9.59
CA GLY A 56 8.95 1.29 -8.33
C GLY A 56 7.72 1.19 -7.43
N GLU A 57 6.97 2.28 -7.27
CA GLU A 57 5.70 2.30 -6.52
C GLU A 57 4.66 1.38 -7.18
N GLN A 58 4.51 1.44 -8.51
CA GLN A 58 3.62 0.55 -9.25
C GLN A 58 3.99 -0.93 -9.04
N GLN A 59 5.28 -1.26 -8.99
CA GLN A 59 5.73 -2.63 -8.72
C GLN A 59 5.46 -3.05 -7.27
N GLY A 60 5.60 -2.14 -6.30
CA GLY A 60 5.21 -2.38 -4.92
C GLY A 60 3.73 -2.68 -4.77
N ILE A 61 2.88 -1.84 -5.37
CA ILE A 61 1.42 -2.02 -5.39
C ILE A 61 1.05 -3.32 -6.08
N LYS A 62 1.73 -3.69 -7.17
CA LYS A 62 1.51 -4.98 -7.82
C LYS A 62 1.84 -6.16 -6.90
N GLY A 63 2.89 -6.04 -6.10
CA GLY A 63 3.20 -7.04 -5.06
C GLY A 63 2.15 -7.11 -3.95
N GLU A 64 1.60 -5.97 -3.54
CA GLU A 64 0.46 -5.93 -2.60
C GLU A 64 -0.80 -6.55 -3.21
N MET A 65 -1.07 -6.30 -4.50
CA MET A 65 -2.15 -6.96 -5.25
C MET A 65 -1.97 -8.47 -5.28
N ASP A 66 -0.76 -8.97 -5.55
CA ASP A 66 -0.47 -10.41 -5.57
C ASP A 66 -0.67 -11.04 -4.18
N SER A 67 -0.28 -10.34 -3.10
CA SER A 67 -0.50 -10.80 -1.72
C SER A 67 -1.98 -10.82 -1.37
N LEU A 68 -2.71 -9.74 -1.67
CA LEU A 68 -4.14 -9.66 -1.41
C LEU A 68 -4.89 -10.70 -2.25
N GLN A 69 -4.45 -10.97 -3.48
CA GLN A 69 -5.04 -12.00 -4.31
C GLN A 69 -4.85 -13.42 -3.74
N ALA A 70 -3.78 -13.65 -2.97
CA ALA A 70 -3.61 -14.89 -2.22
C ALA A 70 -4.55 -14.96 -1.00
N GLU A 71 -4.71 -13.87 -0.25
CA GLU A 71 -5.68 -13.77 0.87
C GLU A 71 -7.12 -13.97 0.38
N ILE A 72 -7.44 -13.38 -0.78
CA ILE A 72 -8.70 -13.55 -1.48
C ILE A 72 -8.98 -15.02 -1.82
N ALA A 73 -7.97 -15.77 -2.25
CA ALA A 73 -8.15 -17.19 -2.55
C ALA A 73 -8.53 -17.99 -1.29
N ASP A 74 -8.02 -17.59 -0.12
CA ASP A 74 -8.36 -18.19 1.17
C ASP A 74 -9.79 -17.81 1.62
N ILE A 75 -10.16 -16.53 1.45
CA ILE A 75 -11.53 -16.05 1.67
C ILE A 75 -12.51 -16.77 0.74
N MET A 76 -12.18 -16.98 -0.54
CA MET A 76 -13.00 -17.74 -1.49
C MET A 76 -13.20 -19.20 -1.07
N ALA A 77 -12.20 -19.82 -0.46
CA ALA A 77 -12.35 -21.16 0.11
C ALA A 77 -13.31 -21.15 1.31
N SER A 78 -13.23 -20.14 2.16
CA SER A 78 -14.15 -19.94 3.31
C SER A 78 -15.58 -19.68 2.84
N ILE A 79 -15.77 -18.80 1.85
CA ILE A 79 -17.04 -18.54 1.14
C ILE A 79 -17.65 -19.85 0.62
N SER A 80 -16.84 -20.73 0.02
CA SER A 80 -17.33 -22.02 -0.50
C SER A 80 -17.85 -22.93 0.61
N LEU A 81 -17.22 -22.91 1.80
CA LEU A 81 -17.70 -23.64 2.97
C LEU A 81 -19.00 -23.04 3.51
N ILE A 82 -19.10 -21.71 3.57
CA ILE A 82 -20.31 -21.00 3.99
C ILE A 82 -21.48 -21.30 3.03
N GLU A 83 -21.24 -21.34 1.72
CA GLU A 83 -22.26 -21.74 0.73
C GLU A 83 -22.77 -23.16 0.96
N GLU A 84 -21.87 -24.10 1.26
CA GLU A 84 -22.24 -25.49 1.57
C GLU A 84 -23.09 -25.55 2.84
N ASP A 85 -22.73 -24.79 3.87
CA ASP A 85 -23.48 -24.74 5.13
C ASP A 85 -24.85 -24.06 4.97
N ILE A 86 -24.94 -22.98 4.19
CA ILE A 86 -26.20 -22.34 3.76
C ILE A 86 -27.09 -23.38 3.06
N GLN A 87 -26.53 -24.19 2.17
CA GLN A 87 -27.29 -25.21 1.45
C GLN A 87 -27.80 -26.31 2.38
N LYS A 88 -26.96 -26.81 3.29
CA LYS A 88 -27.37 -27.77 4.32
C LYS A 88 -28.46 -27.21 5.23
N LYS A 89 -28.35 -25.95 5.65
CA LYS A 89 -29.35 -25.27 6.48
C LYS A 89 -30.68 -25.11 5.75
N LYS A 90 -30.67 -24.75 4.46
CA LYS A 90 -31.88 -24.72 3.62
C LYS A 90 -32.56 -26.08 3.52
N GLU A 91 -31.78 -27.15 3.40
CA GLU A 91 -32.32 -28.53 3.38
C GLU A 91 -32.92 -28.92 4.73
N GLN A 92 -32.30 -28.52 5.84
CA GLN A 92 -32.83 -28.72 7.19
C GLN A 92 -34.14 -27.97 7.39
N ILE A 93 -34.20 -26.68 7.04
CA ILE A 93 -35.41 -25.85 7.10
C ILE A 93 -36.53 -26.48 6.27
N ALA A 94 -36.25 -26.90 5.04
CA ALA A 94 -37.26 -27.56 4.19
C ALA A 94 -37.81 -28.86 4.81
N GLN A 95 -36.97 -29.61 5.52
CA GLN A 95 -37.42 -30.80 6.25
C GLN A 95 -38.21 -30.43 7.51
N SER A 96 -37.79 -29.41 8.27
CA SER A 96 -38.49 -28.86 9.42
C SER A 96 -39.89 -28.33 9.06
N GLU A 97 -40.02 -27.60 7.94
CA GLU A 97 -41.30 -27.15 7.38
C GLU A 97 -42.23 -28.33 7.06
N LYS A 98 -41.70 -29.38 6.44
CA LYS A 98 -42.45 -30.59 6.11
C LYS A 98 -42.93 -31.33 7.35
N ASP A 99 -42.08 -31.43 8.37
CA ASP A 99 -42.43 -32.06 9.65
C ASP A 99 -43.48 -31.25 10.42
N LEU A 100 -43.40 -29.91 10.34
CA LEU A 100 -44.40 -28.99 10.88
C LEU A 100 -45.75 -29.12 10.17
N GLU A 101 -45.76 -29.19 8.83
CA GLU A 101 -46.96 -29.43 8.02
C GLU A 101 -47.63 -30.76 8.40
N ALA A 102 -46.85 -31.85 8.50
CA ALA A 102 -47.35 -33.15 8.90
C ALA A 102 -47.93 -33.14 10.33
N ALA A 103 -47.25 -32.46 11.27
CA ALA A 103 -47.75 -32.32 12.64
C ALA A 103 -49.07 -31.53 12.71
N ARG A 104 -49.23 -30.49 11.89
CA ARG A 104 -50.49 -29.72 11.77
C ARG A 104 -51.62 -30.56 11.17
N GLU A 105 -51.31 -31.40 10.18
CA GLU A 105 -52.29 -32.35 9.64
C GLU A 105 -52.74 -33.36 10.71
N ASP A 106 -51.80 -33.91 11.48
CA ASP A 106 -52.09 -34.79 12.60
C ASP A 106 -52.93 -34.11 13.69
N GLU A 107 -52.60 -32.87 14.07
CA GLU A 107 -53.39 -32.06 15.01
C GLU A 107 -54.84 -31.93 14.51
N GLN A 108 -55.02 -31.59 13.23
CA GLN A 108 -56.35 -31.41 12.65
C GLN A 108 -57.13 -32.73 12.61
N ASN A 109 -56.49 -33.84 12.28
CA ASN A 109 -57.08 -35.17 12.27
C ASN A 109 -57.50 -35.61 13.68
N GLN A 110 -56.64 -35.41 14.67
CA GLN A 110 -56.92 -35.69 16.08
C GLN A 110 -58.08 -34.82 16.60
N TYR A 111 -58.09 -33.53 16.29
CA TYR A 111 -59.16 -32.59 16.65
C TYR A 111 -60.51 -33.03 16.06
N ASN A 112 -60.53 -33.37 14.77
CA ASN A 112 -61.73 -33.85 14.09
C ASN A 112 -62.24 -35.18 14.66
N ALA A 113 -61.34 -36.13 14.95
CA ALA A 113 -61.68 -37.39 15.58
C ALA A 113 -62.28 -37.18 16.98
N MET A 114 -61.72 -36.25 17.75
CA MET A 114 -62.22 -35.88 19.08
C MET A 114 -63.62 -35.23 18.99
N ILE A 115 -63.89 -34.38 18.00
CA ILE A 115 -65.24 -33.83 17.75
C ILE A 115 -66.24 -34.95 17.49
N VAL A 116 -65.92 -35.91 16.63
CA VAL A 116 -66.81 -37.04 16.31
C VAL A 116 -67.08 -37.87 17.57
N ARG A 117 -66.03 -38.14 18.36
CA ARG A 117 -66.14 -38.90 19.61
C ARG A 117 -67.00 -38.18 20.65
N ILE A 118 -66.77 -36.89 20.88
CA ILE A 118 -67.56 -36.06 21.81
C ILE A 118 -69.01 -35.97 21.35
N ARG A 119 -69.27 -35.78 20.05
CA ARG A 119 -70.62 -35.76 19.49
C ARG A 119 -71.33 -37.09 19.73
N PHE A 120 -70.66 -38.23 19.48
CA PHE A 120 -71.23 -39.54 19.75
C PHE A 120 -71.59 -39.73 21.23
N MET A 121 -70.69 -39.33 22.15
CA MET A 121 -70.97 -39.39 23.59
C MET A 121 -72.18 -38.54 23.98
N TYR A 122 -72.29 -37.34 23.41
CA TYR A 122 -73.43 -36.44 23.66
C TYR A 122 -74.76 -36.97 23.08
N GLU A 123 -74.76 -37.45 21.83
CA GLU A 123 -75.95 -37.97 21.15
C GLU A 123 -76.46 -39.29 21.73
N LYS A 124 -75.56 -40.15 22.23
CA LYS A 124 -75.91 -41.43 22.84
C LYS A 124 -76.15 -41.34 24.36
N GLY A 125 -75.67 -40.29 25.02
CA GLY A 125 -75.95 -39.95 26.42
C GLY A 125 -75.29 -40.86 27.47
N ASP A 126 -74.89 -40.28 28.61
CA ASP A 126 -74.28 -40.99 29.76
C ASP A 126 -75.18 -42.08 30.36
N MET A 127 -76.49 -41.98 30.16
CA MET A 127 -77.48 -42.98 30.63
C MET A 127 -77.26 -44.37 30.01
N ASN A 128 -76.55 -44.46 28.87
CA ASN A 128 -76.25 -45.74 28.24
C ASN A 128 -75.18 -46.55 28.96
N TYR A 129 -74.21 -45.94 29.67
CA TYR A 129 -73.18 -46.72 30.37
C TYR A 129 -73.72 -47.40 31.63
N ILE A 130 -74.56 -46.70 32.41
CA ILE A 130 -75.24 -47.28 33.58
C ILE A 130 -76.23 -48.36 33.13
N ASN A 131 -76.99 -48.12 32.06
CA ASN A 131 -77.91 -49.12 31.52
C ASN A 131 -77.16 -50.33 30.94
N LEU A 132 -76.06 -50.14 30.21
CA LEU A 132 -75.22 -51.22 29.66
C LEU A 132 -74.61 -52.09 30.77
N LEU A 133 -74.17 -51.47 31.88
CA LEU A 133 -73.67 -52.17 33.07
C LEU A 133 -74.76 -52.97 33.78
N MET A 134 -76.02 -52.52 33.73
CA MET A 134 -77.17 -53.21 34.31
C MET A 134 -77.84 -54.22 33.34
N GLU A 135 -77.52 -54.17 32.05
CA GLU A 135 -78.09 -54.99 31.00
C GLU A 135 -77.31 -56.31 30.84
N GLY A 136 -77.52 -57.27 31.74
CA GLY A 136 -76.88 -58.59 31.72
C GLY A 136 -76.86 -59.23 33.11
N GLY A 137 -77.35 -60.48 33.25
CA GLY A 137 -77.72 -61.05 34.56
C GLY A 137 -76.60 -61.67 35.39
N SER A 138 -75.30 -61.53 35.02
CA SER A 138 -74.19 -62.21 35.71
C SER A 138 -73.09 -61.26 36.19
N MET A 139 -72.49 -61.57 37.34
CA MET A 139 -71.42 -60.75 37.94
C MET A 139 -70.14 -60.71 37.07
N GLU A 140 -69.85 -61.78 36.33
CA GLU A 140 -68.69 -61.84 35.41
C GLU A 140 -68.86 -60.88 34.22
N ASP A 141 -70.06 -60.82 33.64
CA ASP A 141 -70.41 -59.89 32.56
C ASP A 141 -70.33 -58.42 33.02
N LEU A 142 -70.76 -58.13 34.25
CA LEU A 142 -70.65 -56.80 34.85
C LEU A 142 -69.19 -56.37 35.01
N VAL A 143 -68.32 -57.25 35.53
CA VAL A 143 -66.88 -56.96 35.71
C VAL A 143 -66.20 -56.74 34.36
N ASN A 144 -66.50 -57.56 33.35
CA ASN A 144 -65.95 -57.38 32.01
C ASN A 144 -66.39 -56.05 31.38
N LYS A 145 -67.67 -55.69 31.50
CA LYS A 145 -68.18 -54.40 30.99
C LYS A 145 -67.58 -53.20 31.72
N ALA A 146 -67.35 -53.30 33.03
CA ALA A 146 -66.66 -52.26 33.80
C ALA A 146 -65.22 -52.06 33.30
N ASP A 147 -64.47 -53.15 33.09
CA ASP A 147 -63.11 -53.12 32.49
C ASP A 147 -63.12 -52.53 31.07
N TYR A 148 -64.11 -52.84 30.24
CA TYR A 148 -64.25 -52.22 28.92
C TYR A 148 -64.53 -50.71 28.98
N ILE A 149 -65.37 -50.26 29.93
CA ILE A 149 -65.67 -48.83 30.11
C ILE A 149 -64.44 -48.09 30.62
N GLU A 150 -63.68 -48.67 31.56
CA GLU A 150 -62.41 -48.11 32.04
C GLU A 150 -61.41 -47.97 30.90
N LYS A 151 -61.22 -49.02 30.08
CA LYS A 151 -60.36 -48.97 28.89
C LYS A 151 -60.78 -47.90 27.89
N ILE A 152 -62.08 -47.70 27.70
CA ILE A 152 -62.61 -46.64 26.81
C ILE A 152 -62.30 -45.26 27.38
N TYR A 153 -62.50 -45.05 28.69
CA TYR A 153 -62.17 -43.79 29.36
C TYR A 153 -60.68 -43.47 29.27
N ASP A 154 -59.82 -44.46 29.54
CA ASP A 154 -58.38 -44.31 29.41
C ASP A 154 -57.96 -44.00 27.97
N TYR A 155 -58.59 -44.67 27.00
CA TYR A 155 -58.38 -44.38 25.58
C TYR A 155 -58.75 -42.93 25.23
N ASP A 156 -59.91 -42.44 25.65
CA ASP A 156 -60.36 -41.06 25.39
C ASP A 156 -59.45 -40.03 26.09
N ARG A 157 -58.98 -40.32 27.31
CA ARG A 157 -57.99 -39.50 28.02
C ARG A 157 -56.65 -39.47 27.26
N GLN A 158 -56.20 -40.62 26.76
CA GLN A 158 -54.97 -40.71 25.98
C GLN A 158 -55.07 -40.00 24.63
N LEU A 159 -56.25 -39.89 24.02
CA LEU A 159 -56.45 -39.08 22.82
C LEU A 159 -56.20 -37.59 23.11
N LEU A 160 -56.72 -37.08 24.23
CA LEU A 160 -56.50 -35.69 24.64
C LEU A 160 -55.03 -35.42 24.96
N ILE A 161 -54.36 -36.34 25.67
CA ILE A 161 -52.93 -36.22 25.98
C ILE A 161 -52.10 -36.16 24.69
N ARG A 162 -52.34 -37.09 23.75
CA ARG A 162 -51.66 -37.10 22.44
C ARG A 162 -51.90 -35.82 21.65
N TYR A 163 -53.10 -35.26 21.73
CA TYR A 163 -53.41 -33.96 21.12
C TYR A 163 -52.61 -32.83 21.76
N GLN A 164 -52.53 -32.78 23.09
CA GLN A 164 -51.71 -31.78 23.80
C GLN A 164 -50.23 -31.91 23.46
N GLU A 165 -49.70 -33.13 23.39
CA GLU A 165 -48.32 -33.41 22.99
C GLU A 165 -48.06 -32.97 21.54
N THR A 166 -48.99 -33.24 20.62
CA THR A 166 -48.90 -32.81 19.22
C THR A 166 -48.89 -31.28 19.11
N ARG A 167 -49.75 -30.59 19.89
CA ARG A 167 -49.76 -29.13 19.95
C ARG A 167 -48.44 -28.56 20.48
N GLN A 168 -47.87 -29.16 21.54
CA GLN A 168 -46.58 -28.72 22.06
C GLN A 168 -45.48 -28.93 21.02
N LYS A 169 -45.45 -30.09 20.36
CA LYS A 169 -44.50 -30.40 19.28
C LYS A 169 -44.57 -29.37 18.15
N ILE A 170 -45.77 -28.91 17.77
CA ILE A 170 -45.94 -27.86 16.74
C ILE A 170 -45.32 -26.54 17.20
N GLU A 171 -45.50 -26.14 18.45
CA GLU A 171 -44.89 -24.91 18.98
C GLU A 171 -43.37 -25.01 19.04
N ASP A 172 -42.84 -26.15 19.48
CA ASP A 172 -41.39 -26.40 19.53
C ASP A 172 -40.79 -26.39 18.11
N LEU A 173 -41.44 -27.03 17.12
CA LEU A 173 -41.00 -27.03 15.72
C LEU A 173 -41.06 -25.63 15.09
N LYS A 174 -42.07 -24.81 15.41
CA LYS A 174 -42.13 -23.42 14.94
C LYS A 174 -40.98 -22.59 15.50
N ALA A 175 -40.70 -22.70 16.80
CA ALA A 175 -39.62 -21.97 17.43
C ALA A 175 -38.26 -22.37 16.84
N GLN A 176 -38.03 -23.68 16.66
CA GLN A 176 -36.83 -24.18 16.00
C GLN A 176 -36.70 -23.66 14.56
N LEU A 177 -37.79 -23.64 13.80
CA LEU A 177 -37.79 -23.13 12.43
C LEU A 177 -37.45 -21.63 12.38
N GLU A 178 -38.02 -20.83 13.28
CA GLU A 178 -37.73 -19.39 13.39
C GLU A 178 -36.26 -19.13 13.74
N ASP A 179 -35.69 -19.92 14.67
CA ASP A 179 -34.26 -19.86 15.00
C ASP A 179 -33.38 -20.25 13.79
N GLU A 180 -33.72 -21.34 13.09
CA GLU A 180 -33.00 -21.80 11.89
C GLU A 180 -33.06 -20.78 10.74
N GLU A 181 -34.21 -20.15 10.51
CA GLU A 181 -34.39 -19.09 9.52
C GLU A 181 -33.56 -17.84 9.86
N SER A 182 -33.54 -17.45 11.14
CA SER A 182 -32.73 -16.31 11.59
C SER A 182 -31.22 -16.57 11.46
N GLU A 183 -30.75 -17.77 11.83
CA GLU A 183 -29.36 -18.18 11.62
C GLU A 183 -28.98 -18.14 10.13
N LEU A 184 -29.88 -18.61 9.26
CA LEU A 184 -29.66 -18.60 7.81
C LEU A 184 -29.58 -17.18 7.25
N GLU A 185 -30.46 -16.28 7.68
CA GLU A 185 -30.45 -14.86 7.27
C GLU A 185 -29.14 -14.19 7.68
N MET A 186 -28.70 -14.35 8.94
CA MET A 186 -27.44 -13.79 9.42
C MET A 186 -26.24 -14.31 8.61
N THR A 187 -26.21 -15.62 8.31
CA THR A 187 -25.12 -16.23 7.52
C THR A 187 -25.11 -15.71 6.08
N GLN A 188 -26.28 -15.47 5.48
CA GLN A 188 -26.38 -14.90 4.13
C GLN A 188 -25.92 -13.44 4.07
N ASP A 189 -26.23 -12.65 5.09
CA ASP A 189 -25.76 -11.27 5.20
C ASP A 189 -24.24 -11.21 5.40
N GLU A 190 -23.68 -12.01 6.30
CA GLU A 190 -22.23 -12.13 6.51
C GLU A 190 -21.50 -12.53 5.22
N TYR A 191 -22.01 -13.56 4.53
CA TYR A 191 -21.49 -13.99 3.22
C TYR A 191 -21.45 -12.85 2.20
N LYS A 192 -22.53 -12.07 2.13
CA LYS A 192 -22.66 -10.96 1.17
C LYS A 192 -21.72 -9.80 1.51
N GLU A 193 -21.61 -9.45 2.79
CA GLU A 193 -20.68 -8.41 3.24
C GLU A 193 -19.23 -8.79 2.95
N GLU A 194 -18.83 -10.05 3.16
CA GLU A 194 -17.49 -10.54 2.81
C GLU A 194 -17.23 -10.45 1.30
N GLN A 195 -18.19 -10.86 0.47
CA GLN A 195 -18.06 -10.74 -1.00
C GLN A 195 -17.91 -9.30 -1.46
N GLU A 196 -18.81 -8.40 -1.01
CA GLU A 196 -18.78 -6.99 -1.41
C GLU A 196 -17.50 -6.30 -0.92
N GLY A 197 -17.05 -6.59 0.30
CA GLY A 197 -15.79 -6.07 0.85
C GLY A 197 -14.57 -6.51 0.04
N MET A 198 -14.54 -7.79 -0.35
CA MET A 198 -13.46 -8.35 -1.15
C MET A 198 -13.39 -7.75 -2.56
N GLU A 199 -14.55 -7.63 -3.24
CA GLU A 199 -14.64 -7.02 -4.56
C GLU A 199 -14.26 -5.53 -4.54
N ALA A 200 -14.71 -4.80 -3.51
CA ALA A 200 -14.37 -3.39 -3.33
C ALA A 200 -12.86 -3.18 -3.16
N ALA A 201 -12.21 -4.01 -2.32
CA ALA A 201 -10.76 -3.94 -2.10
C ALA A 201 -9.97 -4.21 -3.40
N MET A 202 -10.37 -5.22 -4.18
CA MET A 202 -9.75 -5.47 -5.50
C MET A 202 -9.95 -4.31 -6.47
N ALA A 203 -11.15 -3.74 -6.51
CA ALA A 203 -11.47 -2.64 -7.42
C ALA A 203 -10.66 -1.39 -7.08
N GLU A 204 -10.51 -1.06 -5.80
CA GLU A 204 -9.71 0.09 -5.32
C GLU A 204 -8.24 -0.08 -5.70
N LEU A 205 -7.62 -1.21 -5.37
CA LEU A 205 -6.22 -1.50 -5.71
C LEU A 205 -5.96 -1.49 -7.21
N LYS A 206 -6.89 -2.06 -8.00
CA LYS A 206 -6.80 -2.02 -9.46
C LYS A 206 -6.85 -0.58 -9.99
N ALA A 207 -7.76 0.24 -9.47
CA ALA A 207 -7.89 1.64 -9.86
C ALA A 207 -6.61 2.43 -9.54
N VAL A 208 -6.02 2.21 -8.36
CA VAL A 208 -4.74 2.82 -7.99
C VAL A 208 -3.63 2.37 -8.96
N SER A 209 -3.50 1.07 -9.23
CA SER A 209 -2.51 0.55 -10.19
C SER A 209 -2.66 1.14 -11.60
N ASP A 210 -3.90 1.31 -12.07
CA ASP A 210 -4.20 1.88 -13.38
C ASP A 210 -3.86 3.39 -13.44
N ASP A 211 -4.07 4.14 -12.36
CA ASP A 211 -3.66 5.55 -12.24
C ASP A 211 -2.14 5.71 -12.35
N TYR A 212 -1.38 4.88 -11.63
CA TYR A 212 0.09 4.86 -11.74
C TYR A 212 0.56 4.57 -13.18
N ALA A 213 -0.08 3.61 -13.86
CA ALA A 213 0.22 3.32 -15.25
C ALA A 213 0.00 4.53 -16.17
N LEU A 214 -1.06 5.31 -15.92
CA LEU A 214 -1.37 6.54 -16.64
C LEU A 214 -0.33 7.64 -16.37
N GLN A 215 0.07 7.84 -15.12
CA GLN A 215 1.09 8.82 -14.72
C GLN A 215 2.44 8.52 -15.39
N ILE A 216 2.87 7.26 -15.38
CA ILE A 216 4.10 6.80 -16.03
C ILE A 216 4.05 7.04 -17.54
N SER A 217 2.92 6.73 -18.19
CA SER A 217 2.73 6.96 -19.62
C SER A 217 2.88 8.46 -19.97
N LYS A 218 2.26 9.33 -19.17
CA LYS A 218 2.33 10.79 -19.34
C LYS A 218 3.74 11.33 -19.16
N ALA A 219 4.45 10.88 -18.11
CA ALA A 219 5.83 11.28 -17.85
C ALA A 219 6.77 10.82 -18.99
N LYS A 220 6.60 9.60 -19.50
CA LYS A 220 7.36 9.08 -20.66
C LYS A 220 7.14 9.90 -21.93
N GLN A 221 5.90 10.32 -22.20
CA GLN A 221 5.62 11.20 -23.34
C GLN A 221 6.31 12.56 -23.20
N GLN A 222 6.32 13.15 -22.00
CA GLN A 222 7.01 14.41 -21.73
C GLN A 222 8.54 14.28 -21.90
N ALA A 223 9.13 13.18 -21.42
CA ALA A 223 10.55 12.90 -21.58
C ALA A 223 10.95 12.83 -23.06
N GLU A 224 10.16 12.17 -23.91
CA GLU A 224 10.43 12.10 -25.35
C GLU A 224 10.32 13.47 -26.06
N VAL A 225 9.45 14.36 -25.58
CA VAL A 225 9.38 15.76 -26.07
C VAL A 225 10.67 16.51 -25.75
N TYR A 226 11.15 16.45 -24.50
CA TYR A 226 12.40 17.12 -24.10
C TYR A 226 13.61 16.57 -24.84
N LYS A 227 13.69 15.25 -24.99
CA LYS A 227 14.73 14.58 -25.79
C LYS A 227 14.79 15.08 -27.23
N THR A 228 13.62 15.26 -27.84
CA THR A 228 13.50 15.80 -29.19
C THR A 228 13.92 17.28 -29.25
N GLN A 229 13.54 18.10 -28.27
CA GLN A 229 13.97 19.50 -28.17
C GLN A 229 15.48 19.66 -28.00
N ILE A 230 16.10 18.89 -27.10
CA ILE A 230 17.55 18.85 -26.87
C ILE A 230 18.29 18.53 -28.18
N LYS A 231 17.82 17.52 -28.93
CA LYS A 231 18.40 17.15 -30.23
C LYS A 231 18.33 18.30 -31.24
N GLN A 232 17.19 19.01 -31.30
CA GLN A 232 17.02 20.17 -32.18
C GLN A 232 17.90 21.35 -31.78
N GLN A 233 17.99 21.65 -30.48
CA GLN A 233 18.84 22.73 -29.94
C GLN A 233 20.32 22.43 -30.16
N ASN A 234 20.78 21.19 -29.94
CA ASN A 234 22.15 20.77 -30.25
C ASN A 234 22.49 20.93 -31.73
N ALA A 235 21.57 20.56 -32.63
CA ALA A 235 21.75 20.77 -34.07
C ALA A 235 21.83 22.26 -34.45
N GLN A 236 21.07 23.13 -33.76
CA GLN A 236 21.15 24.59 -33.95
C GLN A 236 22.47 25.16 -33.41
N ILE A 237 22.92 24.73 -32.22
CA ILE A 237 24.21 25.14 -31.65
C ILE A 237 25.36 24.78 -32.60
N ALA A 238 25.39 23.54 -33.13
CA ALA A 238 26.43 23.11 -34.06
C ALA A 238 26.49 23.98 -35.34
N LYS A 239 25.32 24.37 -35.88
CA LYS A 239 25.24 25.28 -37.03
C LYS A 239 25.78 26.67 -36.69
N LEU A 240 25.36 27.24 -35.56
CA LEU A 240 25.81 28.56 -35.11
C LEU A 240 27.31 28.59 -34.78
N GLU A 241 27.85 27.52 -34.18
CA GLU A 241 29.28 27.36 -33.90
C GLU A 241 30.10 27.28 -35.19
N GLU A 242 29.60 26.59 -36.22
CA GLU A 242 30.27 26.54 -37.53
C GLU A 242 30.25 27.90 -38.24
N GLU A 243 29.13 28.63 -38.19
CA GLU A 243 29.02 29.99 -38.73
C GLU A 243 29.94 30.98 -37.98
N ALA A 244 29.99 30.90 -36.65
CA ALA A 244 30.88 31.69 -35.83
C ALA A 244 32.36 31.39 -36.14
N ARG A 245 32.72 30.11 -36.34
CA ARG A 245 34.07 29.69 -36.72
C ARG A 245 34.49 30.29 -38.06
N LYS A 246 33.62 30.22 -39.09
CA LYS A 246 33.88 30.80 -40.41
C LYS A 246 34.11 32.31 -40.33
N LYS A 247 33.29 33.03 -39.55
CA LYS A 247 33.46 34.48 -39.35
C LYS A 247 34.71 34.84 -38.54
N ALA A 248 35.02 34.07 -37.49
CA ALA A 248 36.21 34.30 -36.66
C ALA A 248 37.51 34.02 -37.44
N GLU A 249 37.52 33.03 -38.33
CA GLU A 249 38.65 32.73 -39.21
C GLU A 249 38.87 33.84 -40.25
N GLU A 250 37.78 34.40 -40.81
CA GLU A 250 37.83 35.58 -41.68
C GLU A 250 38.36 36.83 -40.94
N GLU A 251 37.91 37.05 -39.70
CA GLU A 251 38.35 38.17 -38.87
C GLU A 251 39.80 38.01 -38.37
N ALA A 252 40.22 36.79 -38.01
CA ALA A 252 41.60 36.47 -37.64
C ALA A 252 42.56 36.64 -38.82
N ARG A 253 42.15 36.26 -40.03
CA ARG A 253 42.90 36.54 -41.27
C ARG A 253 43.04 38.04 -41.52
N ARG A 254 42.04 38.84 -41.14
CA ARG A 254 42.04 40.30 -41.23
C ARG A 254 42.90 40.97 -40.15
N LYS A 255 42.89 40.45 -38.91
CA LYS A 255 43.70 40.92 -37.76
C LYS A 255 45.18 40.50 -37.83
N ALA A 256 45.49 39.32 -38.37
CA ALA A 256 46.86 38.87 -38.64
C ALA A 256 47.57 39.74 -39.71
N ALA A 257 46.79 40.38 -40.59
CA ALA A 257 47.33 41.40 -41.50
C ALA A 257 47.60 42.76 -40.80
N GLN A 258 47.12 42.98 -39.57
CA GLN A 258 47.18 44.28 -38.88
C GLN A 258 48.12 44.35 -37.67
N ASN A 259 48.52 43.25 -37.02
CA ASN A 259 49.30 43.31 -35.77
C ASN A 259 50.62 42.51 -35.78
N LYS A 260 51.71 43.17 -36.20
CA LYS A 260 53.03 43.09 -35.55
C LYS A 260 53.03 44.05 -34.35
N ASN A 261 52.63 43.61 -33.16
CA ASN A 261 53.15 44.10 -31.87
C ASN A 261 52.29 43.64 -30.67
N ASN A 262 53.00 43.00 -29.74
CA ASN A 262 52.84 42.99 -28.30
C ASN A 262 51.85 42.05 -27.59
N THR A 263 52.38 41.51 -26.50
CA THR A 263 51.99 40.34 -25.68
C THR A 263 51.40 40.79 -24.34
N SER A 264 50.56 39.96 -23.69
CA SER A 264 50.75 39.45 -22.30
C SER A 264 49.48 39.32 -21.40
N THR A 265 49.25 38.08 -20.93
CA THR A 265 48.88 37.56 -19.56
C THR A 265 47.57 37.93 -18.82
N THR A 266 46.66 36.98 -18.53
CA THR A 266 46.38 36.14 -17.29
C THR A 266 45.74 36.93 -16.11
N THR A 267 44.77 36.50 -15.26
CA THR A 267 44.52 35.24 -14.49
C THR A 267 43.18 35.27 -13.69
N THR A 268 42.59 34.08 -13.48
CA THR A 268 41.70 33.45 -12.44
C THR A 268 41.29 34.10 -11.08
N SER A 269 40.14 33.67 -10.49
CA SER A 269 40.00 33.20 -9.07
C SER A 269 38.61 32.62 -8.65
N LYS A 270 38.61 31.75 -7.61
CA LYS A 270 37.53 30.96 -6.95
C LYS A 270 37.53 31.23 -5.42
N PRO A 271 36.49 30.91 -4.62
CA PRO A 271 36.71 30.43 -3.23
C PRO A 271 35.82 29.24 -2.74
N LYS A 272 36.02 28.85 -1.46
CA LYS A 272 35.92 27.53 -0.77
C LYS A 272 35.16 27.65 0.58
N GLY A 273 34.65 26.56 1.19
CA GLY A 273 34.23 26.48 2.61
C GLY A 273 33.96 25.04 3.12
N THR A 274 34.26 24.73 4.39
CA THR A 274 34.58 23.40 4.99
C THR A 274 33.87 23.17 6.35
N ALA A 275 33.60 21.91 6.77
CA ALA A 275 33.50 21.49 8.19
C ALA A 275 33.92 20.02 8.39
N THR A 276 34.54 19.72 9.54
CA THR A 276 35.41 18.57 9.85
C THR A 276 34.82 17.60 10.88
N VAL A 277 35.01 16.29 10.66
CA VAL A 277 34.86 15.22 11.66
C VAL A 277 36.21 14.48 11.78
N ASN A 278 36.58 14.06 12.99
CA ASN A 278 37.91 13.53 13.29
C ASN A 278 38.01 12.03 12.93
N SER A 279 38.28 11.72 11.66
CA SER A 279 38.35 10.36 11.09
C SER A 279 39.31 9.41 11.82
N ALA A 280 40.26 9.93 12.62
CA ALA A 280 41.21 9.15 13.39
C ALA A 280 40.57 8.30 14.51
N GLU A 281 39.46 8.74 15.11
CA GLU A 281 38.80 7.99 16.19
C GLU A 281 38.01 6.77 15.67
N ILE A 282 37.44 6.86 14.47
CA ILE A 282 36.72 5.75 13.83
C ILE A 282 37.71 4.68 13.35
N LEU A 283 38.87 5.09 12.84
CA LEU A 283 39.92 4.18 12.39
C LEU A 283 40.53 3.35 13.54
N ALA A 284 40.58 3.91 14.75
CA ALA A 284 41.13 3.27 15.95
C ALA A 284 40.16 2.28 16.65
N ALA A 285 38.88 2.25 16.28
CA ALA A 285 37.90 1.31 16.84
C ALA A 285 38.12 -0.13 16.35
N ASN A 286 37.70 -1.14 17.13
CA ASN A 286 37.71 -2.54 16.68
C ASN A 286 36.60 -2.77 15.64
N GLY A 287 36.90 -3.50 14.55
CA GLY A 287 35.92 -3.87 13.52
C GLY A 287 36.51 -3.93 12.11
N SER A 288 35.69 -4.32 11.14
CA SER A 288 36.14 -4.48 9.74
C SER A 288 36.53 -3.13 9.11
N ASP A 289 37.56 -3.14 8.26
CA ASP A 289 38.04 -1.93 7.57
C ASP A 289 36.96 -1.30 6.68
N ILE A 290 36.06 -2.14 6.14
CA ILE A 290 34.92 -1.70 5.33
C ILE A 290 33.85 -1.02 6.20
N GLY A 291 33.52 -1.57 7.38
CA GLY A 291 32.55 -0.96 8.31
C GLY A 291 33.01 0.41 8.80
N LYS A 292 34.31 0.57 9.08
CA LYS A 292 34.92 1.86 9.42
C LYS A 292 34.80 2.88 8.30
N GLN A 293 35.05 2.47 7.05
CA GLN A 293 34.92 3.36 5.89
C GLN A 293 33.47 3.81 5.69
N ILE A 294 32.51 2.89 5.80
CA ILE A 294 31.07 3.18 5.75
C ILE A 294 30.69 4.20 6.84
N ALA A 295 31.17 4.02 8.07
CA ALA A 295 30.95 4.96 9.16
C ALA A 295 31.55 6.36 8.89
N ILE A 296 32.78 6.43 8.38
CA ILE A 296 33.44 7.70 8.02
C ILE A 296 32.66 8.41 6.90
N TYR A 297 32.24 7.66 5.88
CA TYR A 297 31.46 8.19 4.77
C TYR A 297 30.13 8.76 5.25
N ALA A 298 29.42 8.04 6.11
CA ALA A 298 28.17 8.51 6.72
C ALA A 298 28.34 9.83 7.48
N CYS A 299 29.45 9.99 8.22
CA CYS A 299 29.75 11.23 8.93
C CYS A 299 29.94 12.45 8.01
N GLY A 300 30.29 12.25 6.73
CA GLY A 300 30.43 13.33 5.75
C GLY A 300 29.12 14.06 5.42
N PHE A 301 27.96 13.49 5.80
CA PHE A 301 26.64 14.04 5.53
C PHE A 301 25.98 14.71 6.74
N VAL A 302 26.71 14.82 7.86
CA VAL A 302 26.24 15.54 9.04
C VAL A 302 25.96 17.00 8.67
N GLY A 303 24.78 17.49 9.03
CA GLY A 303 24.29 18.83 8.70
C GLY A 303 23.29 18.85 7.53
N ASN A 304 23.22 17.80 6.72
CA ASN A 304 22.25 17.72 5.62
C ASN A 304 20.82 17.47 6.16
N PRO A 305 19.77 17.90 5.43
CA PRO A 305 18.41 17.92 5.95
C PRO A 305 17.83 16.51 6.20
N TYR A 306 16.82 16.44 7.07
CA TYR A 306 15.98 15.25 7.21
C TYR A 306 14.72 15.46 6.36
N VAL A 307 14.41 14.50 5.51
CA VAL A 307 13.19 14.50 4.68
C VAL A 307 12.49 13.17 4.89
N PRO A 308 11.25 13.14 5.41
CA PRO A 308 10.47 11.91 5.51
C PRO A 308 10.40 11.22 4.14
N GLY A 309 10.71 9.92 4.06
CA GLY A 309 10.73 9.20 2.78
C GLY A 309 12.00 9.43 1.94
N GLY A 310 12.87 10.37 2.29
CA GLY A 310 14.05 10.71 1.49
C GLY A 310 15.17 9.68 1.57
N THR A 311 15.93 9.56 0.48
CA THR A 311 17.16 8.74 0.37
C THR A 311 18.37 9.56 -0.09
N SER A 312 18.23 10.87 -0.30
CA SER A 312 19.33 11.71 -0.77
C SER A 312 20.26 12.08 0.38
N LEU A 313 21.53 11.69 0.27
CA LEU A 313 22.54 12.02 1.29
C LEU A 313 22.84 13.52 1.38
N THR A 314 22.51 14.31 0.34
CA THR A 314 22.73 15.78 0.30
C THR A 314 21.45 16.58 0.35
N ASN A 315 20.39 16.15 -0.33
CA ASN A 315 19.12 16.89 -0.43
C ASN A 315 18.10 16.47 0.63
N GLY A 316 18.39 15.39 1.35
CA GLY A 316 17.71 15.00 2.57
C GLY A 316 17.25 13.55 2.57
N ALA A 317 17.35 12.94 3.75
CA ALA A 317 17.01 11.53 3.96
C ALA A 317 16.24 11.30 5.25
N ASP A 318 15.42 10.24 5.30
CA ASP A 318 14.89 9.72 6.56
C ASP A 318 15.88 8.74 7.20
N CYS A 319 15.57 8.23 8.40
CA CYS A 319 16.50 7.41 9.16
C CYS A 319 16.98 6.16 8.41
N SER A 320 16.06 5.46 7.74
CA SER A 320 16.32 4.23 7.00
C SER A 320 16.81 4.47 5.57
N GLY A 321 16.38 5.57 4.93
CA GLY A 321 16.91 6.00 3.65
C GLY A 321 18.36 6.49 3.76
N PHE A 322 18.72 7.11 4.89
CA PHE A 322 20.09 7.51 5.18
C PHE A 322 21.03 6.30 5.31
N THR A 323 20.70 5.33 6.16
CA THR A 323 21.50 4.09 6.27
C THR A 323 21.57 3.37 4.93
N GLN A 324 20.44 3.25 4.23
CA GLN A 324 20.38 2.58 2.93
C GLN A 324 21.34 3.22 1.91
N SER A 325 21.32 4.54 1.77
CA SER A 325 22.17 5.24 0.81
C SER A 325 23.66 5.20 1.17
N VAL A 326 23.99 5.20 2.46
CA VAL A 326 25.38 5.00 2.92
C VAL A 326 25.89 3.61 2.51
N PHE A 327 25.11 2.56 2.77
CA PHE A 327 25.51 1.19 2.39
C PHE A 327 25.55 0.98 0.88
N LYS A 328 24.61 1.58 0.15
CA LYS A 328 24.55 1.52 -1.33
C LYS A 328 25.80 2.09 -1.97
N ALA A 329 26.41 3.14 -1.42
CA ALA A 329 27.66 3.72 -1.91
C ALA A 329 28.86 2.75 -1.83
N TYR A 330 28.77 1.72 -0.98
CA TYR A 330 29.76 0.65 -0.83
C TYR A 330 29.32 -0.67 -1.47
N GLY A 331 28.24 -0.67 -2.25
CA GLY A 331 27.75 -1.85 -2.97
C GLY A 331 26.89 -2.81 -2.15
N TYR A 332 26.46 -2.42 -0.94
CA TYR A 332 25.59 -3.24 -0.09
C TYR A 332 24.14 -2.78 -0.20
N SER A 333 23.23 -3.72 -0.43
CA SER A 333 21.79 -3.47 -0.45
C SER A 333 21.18 -3.83 0.89
N ILE A 334 20.45 -2.89 1.49
CA ILE A 334 19.67 -3.12 2.70
C ILE A 334 18.20 -2.68 2.51
N PRO A 335 17.26 -3.28 3.25
CA PRO A 335 15.83 -2.96 3.13
C PRO A 335 15.51 -1.46 3.36
N ARG A 336 14.41 -0.98 2.77
CA ARG A 336 14.07 0.45 2.77
C ARG A 336 13.53 0.96 4.11
N SER A 337 12.83 0.14 4.87
CA SER A 337 12.14 0.58 6.10
C SER A 337 12.97 0.29 7.36
N SER A 338 12.84 1.13 8.37
CA SER A 338 13.47 0.91 9.68
C SER A 338 13.02 -0.41 10.34
N TYR A 339 11.79 -0.86 10.06
CA TYR A 339 11.27 -2.16 10.49
C TYR A 339 12.01 -3.33 9.82
N SER A 340 12.12 -3.32 8.48
CA SER A 340 12.78 -4.39 7.73
C SER A 340 14.32 -4.39 7.90
N GLN A 341 14.94 -3.23 8.11
CA GLN A 341 16.36 -3.17 8.48
C GLN A 341 16.65 -3.83 9.83
N ARG A 342 15.66 -3.97 10.73
CA ARG A 342 15.81 -4.68 12.00
C ARG A 342 16.07 -6.17 11.83
N THR A 343 15.89 -6.75 10.65
CA THR A 343 16.21 -8.17 10.41
C THR A 343 17.29 -8.34 9.35
N ALA A 344 17.93 -7.26 8.91
CA ALA A 344 18.98 -7.30 7.91
C ALA A 344 20.31 -7.80 8.49
N GLY A 345 21.07 -8.59 7.71
CA GLY A 345 22.40 -9.06 8.10
C GLY A 345 22.41 -9.93 9.36
N LYS A 346 23.53 -9.92 10.09
CA LYS A 346 23.74 -10.73 11.30
C LYS A 346 23.39 -9.93 12.55
N GLU A 347 22.65 -10.53 13.47
CA GLU A 347 22.43 -9.97 14.81
C GLU A 347 23.72 -9.99 15.64
N VAL A 348 24.02 -8.87 16.31
CA VAL A 348 25.11 -8.77 17.29
C VAL A 348 24.61 -8.09 18.55
N SER A 349 25.28 -8.34 19.67
CA SER A 349 24.98 -7.60 20.91
C SER A 349 25.48 -6.16 20.80
N PHE A 350 24.86 -5.23 21.52
CA PHE A 350 25.34 -3.84 21.54
C PHE A 350 26.76 -3.71 22.12
N ALA A 351 27.16 -4.60 23.03
CA ALA A 351 28.52 -4.66 23.56
C ALA A 351 29.57 -5.03 22.48
N GLU A 352 29.14 -5.74 21.44
CA GLU A 352 29.96 -6.15 20.30
C GLU A 352 29.78 -5.24 19.07
N ALA A 353 29.05 -4.13 19.21
CA ALA A 353 28.80 -3.21 18.11
C ALA A 353 30.10 -2.58 17.59
N GLN A 354 30.24 -2.59 16.27
CA GLN A 354 31.40 -2.09 15.54
C GLN A 354 30.97 -0.96 14.59
N PRO A 355 31.88 -0.02 14.26
CA PRO A 355 31.57 1.01 13.26
C PRO A 355 31.06 0.38 11.96
N GLY A 356 29.94 0.88 11.47
CA GLY A 356 29.24 0.31 10.33
C GLY A 356 28.10 -0.63 10.70
N ASP A 357 27.89 -0.99 11.97
CA ASP A 357 26.68 -1.70 12.37
C ASP A 357 25.46 -0.76 12.40
N ILE A 358 24.27 -1.31 12.13
CA ILE A 358 22.99 -0.58 12.23
C ILE A 358 22.41 -0.79 13.63
N ILE A 359 22.13 0.30 14.34
CA ILE A 359 21.40 0.30 15.61
C ILE A 359 19.91 0.51 15.33
N CYS A 360 19.07 -0.41 15.78
CA CYS A 360 17.63 -0.39 15.54
C CYS A 360 16.83 -0.02 16.80
N TYR A 361 15.85 0.86 16.64
CA TYR A 361 14.92 1.32 17.67
C TYR A 361 13.47 1.09 17.23
N ALA A 362 12.51 1.42 18.09
CA ALA A 362 11.11 1.54 17.68
C ALA A 362 10.96 2.69 16.67
N GLY A 363 10.60 2.37 15.42
CA GLY A 363 10.37 3.33 14.33
C GLY A 363 11.60 4.09 13.82
N HIS A 364 12.82 3.73 14.23
CA HIS A 364 14.04 4.49 13.88
C HIS A 364 15.26 3.57 13.72
N VAL A 365 16.21 3.96 12.88
CA VAL A 365 17.52 3.28 12.71
C VAL A 365 18.65 4.30 12.64
N ALA A 366 19.86 3.86 12.98
CA ALA A 366 21.05 4.70 12.98
C ALA A 366 22.29 3.86 12.64
N LEU A 367 23.34 4.51 12.15
CA LEU A 367 24.62 3.85 11.89
C LEU A 367 25.56 4.06 13.09
N TYR A 368 26.11 2.99 13.64
CA TYR A 368 27.11 3.04 14.71
C TYR A 368 28.46 3.51 14.17
N ILE A 369 29.11 4.42 14.92
CA ILE A 369 30.39 5.01 14.52
C ILE A 369 31.50 4.79 15.56
N GLY A 370 31.26 3.91 16.55
CA GLY A 370 32.20 3.65 17.65
C GLY A 370 31.95 4.50 18.89
N ASN A 371 32.59 4.12 20.00
CA ASN A 371 32.56 4.86 21.28
C ASN A 371 31.15 5.18 21.80
N GLY A 372 30.18 4.27 21.57
CA GLY A 372 28.79 4.47 21.99
C GLY A 372 28.03 5.53 21.18
N LYS A 373 28.58 5.99 20.05
CA LYS A 373 27.99 7.04 19.21
C LYS A 373 27.38 6.48 17.93
N ILE A 374 26.42 7.22 17.40
CA ILE A 374 25.74 6.97 16.14
C ILE A 374 25.74 8.22 15.25
N VAL A 375 25.62 8.01 13.95
CA VAL A 375 25.18 9.03 12.98
C VAL A 375 23.82 8.62 12.42
N HIS A 376 22.87 9.56 12.42
CA HIS A 376 21.50 9.29 11.98
C HIS A 376 20.81 10.53 11.39
N ALA A 377 19.85 10.31 10.50
CA ALA A 377 18.90 11.35 10.12
C ALA A 377 17.85 11.49 11.24
N SER A 378 18.03 12.47 12.12
CA SER A 378 17.33 12.54 13.40
C SER A 378 15.89 13.07 13.32
N GLY A 379 15.58 13.93 12.34
CA GLY A 379 14.27 14.57 12.22
C GLY A 379 14.36 15.97 11.61
N VAL A 380 13.22 16.49 11.15
CA VAL A 380 13.10 17.71 10.32
C VAL A 380 13.86 18.92 10.87
N LYS A 381 13.86 19.12 12.19
CA LYS A 381 14.52 20.27 12.84
C LYS A 381 16.04 20.16 12.95
N THR A 382 16.59 18.95 12.95
CA THR A 382 18.00 18.71 13.29
C THR A 382 18.79 18.03 12.19
N GLY A 383 18.13 17.54 11.14
CA GLY A 383 18.79 16.89 10.01
C GLY A 383 19.57 15.64 10.40
N ILE A 384 20.62 15.36 9.63
CA ILE A 384 21.60 14.32 9.91
C ILE A 384 22.59 14.83 10.95
N LYS A 385 22.71 14.11 12.07
CA LYS A 385 23.58 14.50 13.19
C LYS A 385 24.24 13.30 13.84
N ILE A 386 25.20 13.59 14.71
CA ILE A 386 25.83 12.62 15.60
C ILE A 386 25.16 12.68 16.97
N GLY A 387 24.93 11.52 17.59
CA GLY A 387 24.36 11.38 18.93
C GLY A 387 24.89 10.14 19.65
N TYR A 388 24.42 9.92 20.88
CA TYR A 388 24.69 8.68 21.62
C TYR A 388 23.72 7.58 21.19
N ALA A 389 24.20 6.35 21.06
CA ALA A 389 23.37 5.19 20.70
C ALA A 389 22.27 4.90 21.73
N THR A 390 22.49 5.25 23.00
CA THR A 390 21.59 4.93 24.12
C THR A 390 20.55 6.01 24.41
N TYR A 391 20.39 6.99 23.52
CA TYR A 391 19.36 8.03 23.66
C TYR A 391 17.91 7.49 23.58
N ARG A 392 17.75 6.24 23.11
CA ARG A 392 16.51 5.46 23.04
C ARG A 392 16.84 3.99 23.33
N GLU A 393 15.81 3.22 23.68
CA GLU A 393 15.91 1.77 23.89
C GLU A 393 16.31 1.06 22.59
N ILE A 394 17.47 0.39 22.63
CA ILE A 394 18.00 -0.38 21.50
C ILE A 394 17.27 -1.71 21.44
N LEU A 395 16.61 -1.99 20.32
CA LEU A 395 15.89 -3.24 20.11
C LEU A 395 16.78 -4.33 19.51
N SER A 396 17.68 -3.96 18.60
CA SER A 396 18.67 -4.88 18.02
C SER A 396 19.83 -4.14 17.38
N VAL A 397 20.94 -4.85 17.14
CA VAL A 397 22.07 -4.36 16.34
C VAL A 397 22.33 -5.31 15.19
N ARG A 398 22.53 -4.76 13.98
CA ARG A 398 22.63 -5.51 12.74
C ARG A 398 23.95 -5.22 12.02
N ARG A 399 24.73 -6.27 11.81
CA ARG A 399 25.99 -6.24 11.07
C ARG A 399 25.77 -6.66 9.62
N ILE A 400 26.10 -5.78 8.69
CA ILE A 400 25.98 -6.02 7.25
C ILE A 400 27.30 -6.50 6.64
N VAL A 401 28.43 -6.10 7.23
CA VAL A 401 29.78 -6.25 6.65
C VAL A 401 30.80 -6.83 7.62
#